data_AF-A0A834YYN9-F1
#
_entry.id   AF-A0A834YYN9-F1
#
_cell.length_a   1.000
_cell.length_b   1.000
_cell.length_c   1.000
_cell.angle_alpha   90.00
_cell.angle_beta   90.00
_cell.angle_gamma   90.00
#
_symmetry.space_group_name_H-M   'P 1'
#
loop_
_entity.id
_entity.type
_entity.pdbx_description
1 polymer ?
#
loop_
_entity_poly.entity_id
_entity_poly.type
_entity_poly.pdbx_seq_one_letter_code
_entity_poly.pdbx_strand_id
1 'polypeptide(L)'
;MRMEENAAVFQSIQALGRGFDVNFDTRLLYCKGVAGSRIVEVDEEQTKDLLVYEGMVVPSVSRDIKSSQETVGRQSSGVCSFNEMVEYFNRKALLSGNIPLGSFNSVFSFTGSKQIDAVATKSLAMDGFFIPLCKVQLIKSPLVLQENVKRAIPSSWDPSSLASFIENFGTHVITSVTIGGKDVIYVKQHHSSPLSTMEIKNYVQDIGYQRFYDTESYTSSALLKFMDKASASSFFSQNSPSTS
;
A
#
# COMPACT_ATOMS: atom_id res chain seq x y z
N MET A 1 10.17 3.49 18.59
CA MET A 1 10.78 3.67 17.26
C MET A 1 11.37 2.38 16.69
N ARG A 2 12.64 1.96 16.93
CA ARG A 2 13.21 0.72 16.30
C ARG A 2 12.40 -0.58 16.54
N MET A 3 11.83 -0.79 17.72
CA MET A 3 11.01 -1.99 17.98
C MET A 3 9.63 -1.97 17.28
N GLU A 4 9.04 -0.78 17.10
CA GLU A 4 7.72 -0.64 16.45
C GLU A 4 7.84 -0.78 14.92
N GLU A 5 8.93 -0.27 14.34
CA GLU A 5 9.25 -0.47 12.91
C GLU A 5 9.47 -1.95 12.59
N ASN A 6 10.18 -2.67 13.46
CA ASN A 6 10.34 -4.13 13.35
C ASN A 6 8.98 -4.85 13.39
N ALA A 7 8.08 -4.42 14.28
CA ALA A 7 6.75 -5.01 14.40
C ALA A 7 5.87 -4.77 13.16
N ALA A 8 5.89 -3.55 12.61
CA ALA A 8 5.12 -3.21 11.41
C ALA A 8 5.57 -4.03 10.19
N VAL A 9 6.90 -4.21 10.02
CA VAL A 9 7.44 -5.03 8.92
C VAL A 9 7.09 -6.50 9.10
N PHE A 10 7.23 -7.04 10.32
CA PHE A 10 6.85 -8.41 10.59
C PHE A 10 5.36 -8.66 10.34
N GLN A 11 4.47 -7.79 10.84
CA GLN A 11 3.03 -7.88 10.58
C GLN A 11 2.71 -7.82 9.08
N SER A 12 3.41 -6.98 8.33
CA SER A 12 3.26 -6.88 6.88
C SER A 12 3.66 -8.17 6.15
N ILE A 13 4.76 -8.80 6.56
CA ILE A 13 5.21 -10.11 6.03
C ILE A 13 4.18 -11.20 6.33
N GLN A 14 3.63 -11.22 7.54
CA GLN A 14 2.60 -12.18 7.95
C GLN A 14 1.25 -11.95 7.24
N ALA A 15 0.98 -10.71 6.80
CA ALA A 15 -0.22 -10.38 6.04
C ALA A 15 -0.17 -10.86 4.58
N LEU A 16 1.02 -11.08 4.01
CA LEU A 16 1.15 -11.54 2.63
C LEU A 16 0.45 -12.89 2.42
N GLY A 17 -0.35 -12.96 1.37
CA GLY A 17 -1.15 -14.13 1.03
C GLY A 17 -2.42 -14.30 1.86
N ARG A 18 -2.73 -13.39 2.79
CA ARG A 18 -4.02 -13.38 3.52
C ARG A 18 -5.10 -12.69 2.71
N GLY A 19 -6.35 -13.02 3.05
CA GLY A 19 -7.53 -12.39 2.49
C GLY A 19 -7.88 -11.05 3.12
N PHE A 20 -8.56 -10.19 2.37
CA PHE A 20 -9.13 -8.94 2.89
C PHE A 20 -10.32 -8.48 2.04
N ASP A 21 -11.11 -7.57 2.60
CA ASP A 21 -12.21 -6.93 1.88
C ASP A 21 -11.79 -5.57 1.35
N VAL A 22 -11.66 -5.44 0.03
CA VAL A 22 -11.15 -4.22 -0.60
C VAL A 22 -12.10 -3.01 -0.46
N ASN A 23 -13.38 -3.27 -0.22
CA ASN A 23 -14.41 -2.27 0.04
C ASN A 23 -14.49 -1.85 1.52
N PHE A 24 -13.71 -2.46 2.41
CA PHE A 24 -13.61 -2.10 3.82
C PHE A 24 -12.26 -1.44 4.14
N ASP A 25 -12.03 -1.20 5.42
CA ASP A 25 -10.78 -0.69 5.96
C ASP A 25 -9.61 -1.67 5.67
N THR A 26 -8.55 -1.15 5.08
CA THR A 26 -7.38 -1.94 4.62
C THR A 26 -6.30 -2.11 5.69
N ARG A 27 -6.56 -1.74 6.95
CA ARG A 27 -5.63 -2.00 8.06
C ARG A 27 -5.40 -3.50 8.21
N LEU A 28 -4.14 -3.90 8.45
CA LEU A 28 -3.74 -5.31 8.56
C LEU A 28 -4.51 -6.08 9.65
N LEU A 29 -5.05 -5.39 10.66
CA LEU A 29 -5.87 -5.99 11.70
C LEU A 29 -7.20 -6.59 11.18
N TYR A 30 -7.66 -6.16 10.00
CA TYR A 30 -8.87 -6.68 9.34
C TYR A 30 -8.57 -7.77 8.31
N CYS A 31 -7.34 -8.26 8.23
CA CYS A 31 -7.03 -9.44 7.42
C CYS A 31 -7.88 -10.63 7.87
N LYS A 32 -8.38 -11.39 6.90
CA LYS A 32 -9.30 -12.50 7.08
C LYS A 32 -8.62 -13.75 7.63
N GLY A 33 -9.44 -14.63 8.20
CA GLY A 33 -9.02 -15.84 8.88
C GLY A 33 -8.27 -15.59 10.18
N VAL A 34 -7.84 -16.67 10.84
CA VAL A 34 -7.04 -16.59 12.06
C VAL A 34 -5.65 -16.00 11.78
N ALA A 35 -4.98 -15.48 12.81
CA ALA A 35 -3.61 -15.01 12.67
C ALA A 35 -2.72 -16.12 12.07
N GLY A 36 -2.05 -15.82 10.95
CA GLY A 36 -1.21 -16.77 10.22
C GLY A 36 -1.92 -17.57 9.12
N SER A 37 -3.26 -17.57 9.02
CA SER A 37 -3.94 -18.29 7.93
C SER A 37 -3.81 -17.55 6.61
N ARG A 38 -3.14 -18.16 5.63
CA ARG A 38 -3.03 -17.65 4.26
C ARG A 38 -4.05 -18.30 3.34
N ILE A 39 -4.44 -17.58 2.30
CA ILE A 39 -5.29 -18.06 1.20
C ILE A 39 -4.47 -18.76 0.14
N VAL A 40 -3.24 -18.27 -0.07
CA VAL A 40 -2.30 -18.82 -1.04
C VAL A 40 -1.15 -19.53 -0.35
N GLU A 41 -0.59 -20.51 -1.03
CA GLU A 41 0.59 -21.25 -0.61
C GLU A 41 1.83 -20.35 -0.64
N VAL A 42 2.52 -20.28 0.50
CA VAL A 42 3.81 -19.63 0.68
C VAL A 42 4.73 -20.67 1.32
N ASP A 43 5.94 -20.86 0.77
CA ASP A 43 6.90 -21.83 1.29
C ASP A 43 7.36 -21.45 2.71
N GLU A 44 6.97 -22.24 3.71
CA GLU A 44 7.35 -22.04 5.12
C GLU A 44 8.58 -22.86 5.53
N GLU A 45 9.00 -23.83 4.71
CA GLU A 45 10.15 -24.69 5.00
C GLU A 45 11.47 -24.00 4.64
N GLN A 46 11.49 -23.35 3.47
CA GLN A 46 12.68 -22.67 2.98
C GLN A 46 12.66 -21.20 3.33
N THR A 47 13.42 -20.85 4.36
CA THR A 47 13.52 -19.48 4.87
C THR A 47 14.89 -18.86 4.64
N LYS A 48 14.94 -17.53 4.63
CA LYS A 48 16.13 -16.71 4.49
C LYS A 48 16.02 -15.46 5.36
N ASP A 49 17.16 -14.84 5.63
CA ASP A 49 17.21 -13.49 6.18
C ASP A 49 16.82 -12.48 5.11
N LEU A 50 15.79 -11.68 5.39
CA LEU A 50 15.31 -10.64 4.49
C LEU A 50 15.89 -9.29 4.92
N LEU A 51 16.75 -8.72 4.07
CA LEU A 51 17.20 -7.34 4.21
C LEU A 51 16.07 -6.38 3.79
N VAL A 52 15.79 -5.39 4.64
CA VAL A 52 14.69 -4.45 4.47
C VAL A 52 15.21 -3.03 4.26
N TYR A 53 15.09 -2.13 5.23
CA TYR A 53 15.49 -0.73 5.15
C TYR A 53 16.62 -0.46 6.16
N GLU A 54 17.57 0.42 5.81
CA GLU A 54 18.68 0.85 6.71
C GLU A 54 19.47 -0.29 7.39
N GLY A 55 19.69 -1.40 6.68
CA GLY A 55 20.42 -2.54 7.24
C GLY A 55 19.60 -3.41 8.19
N MET A 56 18.30 -3.13 8.36
CA MET A 56 17.38 -3.96 9.12
C MET A 56 17.21 -5.32 8.45
N VAL A 57 17.37 -6.39 9.22
CA VAL A 57 17.23 -7.77 8.77
C VAL A 57 16.08 -8.42 9.53
N VAL A 58 15.17 -9.06 8.80
CA VAL A 58 14.11 -9.90 9.35
C VAL A 58 14.49 -11.35 9.11
N PRO A 59 14.76 -12.15 10.16
CA PRO A 59 15.15 -13.55 10.00
C PRO A 59 13.96 -14.43 9.62
N SER A 60 14.27 -15.63 9.13
CA SER A 60 13.29 -16.71 8.92
C SER A 60 12.09 -16.32 8.04
N VAL A 61 12.33 -15.51 7.00
CA VAL A 61 11.30 -15.12 6.04
C VAL A 61 11.29 -16.10 4.87
N SER A 62 10.10 -16.49 4.40
CA SER A 62 9.93 -17.34 3.22
C SER A 62 10.75 -16.85 2.02
N ARG A 63 11.36 -17.78 1.27
CA ARG A 63 12.03 -17.49 0.00
C ARG A 63 11.12 -16.81 -1.03
N ASP A 64 9.80 -17.03 -0.94
CA ASP A 64 8.77 -16.49 -1.82
C ASP A 64 8.45 -15.02 -1.55
N ILE A 65 9.16 -14.39 -0.61
CA ILE A 65 9.00 -12.97 -0.27
C ILE A 65 10.28 -12.22 -0.63
N LYS A 66 10.11 -11.04 -1.24
CA LYS A 66 11.19 -10.08 -1.44
C LYS A 66 10.84 -8.73 -0.83
N SER A 67 11.87 -7.98 -0.51
CA SER A 67 11.80 -6.57 -0.16
C SER A 67 12.36 -5.73 -1.31
N SER A 68 11.75 -4.58 -1.57
CA SER A 68 12.26 -3.57 -2.48
C SER A 68 12.09 -2.18 -1.88
N GLN A 69 12.97 -1.25 -2.22
CA GLN A 69 12.78 0.16 -1.88
C GLN A 69 11.82 0.81 -2.88
N GLU A 70 10.98 1.72 -2.40
CA GLU A 70 10.18 2.61 -3.25
C GLU A 70 10.67 4.05 -3.07
N THR A 71 10.37 4.92 -4.04
CA THR A 71 10.89 6.29 -4.03
C THR A 71 10.08 7.17 -3.09
N VAL A 72 10.77 7.88 -2.21
CA VAL A 72 10.22 8.98 -1.43
C VAL A 72 9.86 10.13 -2.37
N GLY A 73 8.72 10.78 -2.15
CA GLY A 73 8.40 11.99 -2.90
C GLY A 73 6.96 12.46 -2.79
N ARG A 74 6.74 13.66 -3.30
CA ARG A 74 5.43 14.26 -3.43
C ARG A 74 4.69 13.70 -4.63
N GLN A 75 3.40 13.45 -4.46
CA GLN A 75 2.51 12.99 -5.50
C GLN A 75 1.23 13.82 -5.45
N SER A 76 0.78 14.27 -6.62
CA SER A 76 -0.51 14.95 -6.78
C SER A 76 -1.33 14.24 -7.85
N SER A 77 -2.64 14.14 -7.63
CA SER A 77 -3.58 13.64 -8.64
C SER A 77 -3.96 14.72 -9.66
N GLY A 78 -3.74 16.00 -9.35
CA GLY A 78 -4.48 17.09 -9.97
C GLY A 78 -5.97 17.06 -9.59
N VAL A 79 -6.77 17.84 -10.31
CA VAL A 79 -8.23 17.88 -10.13
C VAL A 79 -8.87 16.82 -11.03
N CYS A 80 -9.54 15.86 -10.42
CA CYS A 80 -10.16 14.71 -11.08
C CYS A 80 -11.67 14.73 -10.88
N SER A 81 -12.41 14.16 -11.82
CA SER A 81 -13.78 13.69 -11.59
C SER A 81 -13.80 12.54 -10.58
N PHE A 82 -15.00 12.20 -10.09
CA PHE A 82 -15.20 11.05 -9.20
C PHE A 82 -14.61 9.75 -9.80
N ASN A 83 -14.91 9.46 -11.07
CA ASN A 83 -14.48 8.22 -11.71
C ASN A 83 -12.97 8.16 -11.96
N GLU A 84 -12.35 9.28 -12.36
CA GLU A 84 -10.90 9.36 -12.56
C GLU A 84 -10.15 9.13 -11.24
N MET A 85 -10.67 9.68 -10.13
CA MET A 85 -10.08 9.47 -8.81
C MET A 85 -10.28 8.03 -8.31
N VAL A 86 -11.43 7.40 -8.58
CA VAL A 86 -11.63 5.96 -8.30
C VAL A 86 -10.60 5.13 -9.05
N GLU A 87 -10.41 5.39 -10.35
CA GLU A 87 -9.41 4.69 -11.14
C GLU A 87 -7.98 4.93 -10.62
N TYR A 88 -7.67 6.16 -10.19
CA TYR A 88 -6.40 6.49 -9.56
C TYR A 88 -6.13 5.61 -8.32
N PHE A 89 -7.10 5.50 -7.41
CA PHE A 89 -6.98 4.65 -6.21
C PHE A 89 -6.87 3.16 -6.56
N ASN A 90 -7.66 2.68 -7.52
CA ASN A 90 -7.63 1.29 -7.96
C ASN A 90 -6.26 0.93 -8.54
N ARG A 91 -5.71 1.76 -9.43
CA ARG A 91 -4.36 1.55 -10.00
C ARG A 91 -3.28 1.54 -8.93
N LYS A 92 -3.38 2.41 -7.92
CA LYS A 92 -2.46 2.40 -6.76
C LYS A 92 -2.54 1.13 -5.93
N ALA A 93 -3.70 0.47 -5.90
CA ALA A 93 -3.90 -0.84 -5.29
C ALA A 93 -3.58 -2.03 -6.23
N LEU A 94 -3.03 -1.77 -7.43
CA LEU A 94 -2.80 -2.78 -8.49
C LEU A 94 -4.08 -3.46 -8.97
N LEU A 95 -5.21 -2.75 -8.90
CA LEU A 95 -6.52 -3.19 -9.36
C LEU A 95 -6.95 -2.40 -10.60
N SER A 96 -7.77 -3.03 -11.42
CA SER A 96 -8.44 -2.40 -12.56
C SER A 96 -9.94 -2.24 -12.28
N GLY A 97 -10.61 -1.44 -13.10
CA GLY A 97 -12.05 -1.22 -13.01
C GLY A 97 -12.44 0.01 -12.22
N ASN A 98 -13.75 0.16 -12.00
CA ASN A 98 -14.36 1.41 -11.56
C ASN A 98 -15.15 1.28 -10.25
N ILE A 99 -14.92 0.20 -9.48
CA ILE A 99 -15.56 0.01 -8.18
C ILE A 99 -14.74 0.80 -7.16
N PRO A 100 -15.34 1.74 -6.40
CA PRO A 100 -14.64 2.50 -5.37
C PRO A 100 -14.15 1.58 -4.25
N LEU A 101 -12.88 1.72 -3.87
CA LEU A 101 -12.32 1.00 -2.72
C LEU A 101 -12.82 1.60 -1.39
N GLY A 102 -12.78 0.80 -0.33
CA GLY A 102 -13.09 1.28 1.02
C GLY A 102 -12.16 2.42 1.45
N SER A 103 -10.88 2.34 1.07
CA SER A 103 -9.89 3.38 1.31
C SER A 103 -10.24 4.70 0.60
N PHE A 104 -10.73 4.65 -0.64
CA PHE A 104 -11.22 5.83 -1.37
C PHE A 104 -12.45 6.43 -0.67
N ASN A 105 -13.42 5.59 -0.29
CA ASN A 105 -14.63 6.06 0.39
C ASN A 105 -14.28 6.72 1.73
N SER A 106 -13.38 6.12 2.50
CA SER A 106 -12.95 6.63 3.80
C SER A 106 -12.27 8.00 3.70
N VAL A 107 -11.26 8.16 2.84
CA VAL A 107 -10.48 9.42 2.78
C VAL A 107 -11.26 10.60 2.22
N PHE A 108 -12.30 10.36 1.41
CA PHE A 108 -13.20 11.41 0.93
C PHE A 108 -14.53 11.46 1.69
N SER A 109 -14.69 10.67 2.75
CA SER A 109 -15.90 10.59 3.57
C SER A 109 -17.17 10.35 2.74
N PHE A 110 -17.13 9.38 1.84
CA PHE A 110 -18.27 8.86 1.10
C PHE A 110 -18.97 7.77 1.91
N THR A 111 -20.30 7.82 1.95
CA THR A 111 -21.15 6.88 2.71
C THR A 111 -22.38 6.44 1.93
N GLY A 112 -22.61 7.01 0.74
CA GLY A 112 -23.75 6.70 -0.10
C GLY A 112 -23.46 5.57 -1.08
N SER A 113 -24.39 5.37 -2.01
CA SER A 113 -24.12 4.54 -3.18
C SER A 113 -23.18 5.29 -4.13
N LYS A 114 -22.41 4.53 -4.92
CA LYS A 114 -21.51 5.08 -5.95
C LYS A 114 -22.21 6.13 -6.82
N GLN A 115 -23.45 5.88 -7.23
CA GLN A 115 -24.19 6.78 -8.11
C GLN A 115 -24.53 8.10 -7.41
N ILE A 116 -24.99 8.04 -6.15
CA ILE A 116 -25.34 9.23 -5.37
C ILE A 116 -24.08 10.06 -5.11
N ASP A 117 -23.01 9.41 -4.64
CA ASP A 117 -21.75 10.09 -4.31
C ASP A 117 -21.09 10.70 -5.56
N ALA A 118 -21.16 10.03 -6.71
CA ALA A 118 -20.66 10.55 -7.96
C ALA A 118 -21.44 11.80 -8.42
N VAL A 119 -22.77 11.79 -8.35
CA VAL A 119 -23.61 12.95 -8.72
C VAL A 119 -23.40 14.13 -7.76
N ALA A 120 -23.20 13.85 -6.47
CA ALA A 120 -22.97 14.88 -5.46
C ALA A 120 -21.57 15.51 -5.54
N THR A 121 -20.65 14.94 -6.32
CA THR A 121 -19.23 15.34 -6.38
C THR A 121 -18.93 16.06 -7.68
N LYS A 122 -18.48 17.32 -7.58
CA LYS A 122 -17.99 18.10 -8.72
C LYS A 122 -16.59 17.65 -9.14
N SER A 123 -15.69 17.59 -8.17
CA SER A 123 -14.30 17.20 -8.38
C SER A 123 -13.66 16.72 -7.08
N LEU A 124 -12.57 15.98 -7.22
CA LEU A 124 -11.74 15.44 -6.16
C LEU A 124 -10.28 15.78 -6.46
N ALA A 125 -9.48 16.01 -5.43
CA ALA A 125 -8.04 16.18 -5.57
C ALA A 125 -7.28 15.59 -4.38
N MET A 126 -6.04 15.19 -4.64
CA MET A 126 -5.10 14.71 -3.65
C MET A 126 -3.73 15.34 -3.92
N ASP A 127 -3.07 15.76 -2.84
CA ASP A 127 -1.66 16.14 -2.84
C ASP A 127 -1.03 15.62 -1.55
N GLY A 128 0.07 14.88 -1.65
CA GLY A 128 0.67 14.23 -0.51
C GLY A 128 2.12 13.88 -0.67
N PHE A 129 2.83 13.82 0.45
CA PHE A 129 4.21 13.38 0.55
C PHE A 129 4.28 11.95 1.08
N PHE A 130 4.91 11.06 0.31
CA PHE A 130 4.98 9.64 0.62
C PHE A 130 6.41 9.27 1.01
N ILE A 131 6.56 8.57 2.14
CA ILE A 131 7.84 8.14 2.70
C ILE A 131 7.80 6.61 2.85
N PRO A 132 7.87 5.85 1.74
CA PRO A 132 7.98 4.41 1.81
C PRO A 132 9.37 4.03 2.33
N LEU A 133 9.42 3.16 3.34
CA LEU A 133 10.67 2.59 3.87
C LEU A 133 11.04 1.33 3.10
N CYS A 134 10.06 0.47 2.86
CA CYS A 134 10.23 -0.74 2.08
C CYS A 134 8.89 -1.25 1.56
N LYS A 135 8.94 -2.11 0.56
CA LYS A 135 7.81 -2.89 0.07
C LYS A 135 8.14 -4.36 0.14
N VAL A 136 7.36 -5.10 0.90
CA VAL A 136 7.42 -6.56 0.93
C VAL A 136 6.37 -7.12 -0.02
N GLN A 137 6.73 -8.13 -0.81
CA GLN A 137 5.81 -8.70 -1.80
C GLN A 137 6.11 -10.16 -2.09
N LEU A 138 5.06 -10.89 -2.46
CA LEU A 138 5.15 -12.24 -2.97
C LEU A 138 5.79 -12.24 -4.37
N ILE A 139 6.70 -13.18 -4.61
CA ILE A 139 7.33 -13.37 -5.93
C ILE A 139 6.87 -14.63 -6.64
N LYS A 140 6.18 -15.52 -5.93
CA LYS A 140 5.64 -16.77 -6.50
C LYS A 140 4.58 -16.44 -7.54
N SER A 141 4.76 -16.95 -8.76
CA SER A 141 3.81 -16.84 -9.86
C SER A 141 3.81 -18.15 -10.66
N PRO A 142 2.64 -18.78 -10.88
CA PRO A 142 1.32 -18.36 -10.41
C PRO A 142 1.15 -18.55 -8.89
N LEU A 143 0.24 -17.78 -8.30
CA LEU A 143 -0.21 -18.02 -6.93
C LEU A 143 -1.10 -19.27 -6.90
N VAL A 144 -0.88 -20.14 -5.91
CA VAL A 144 -1.63 -21.38 -5.72
C VAL A 144 -2.49 -21.26 -4.47
N LEU A 145 -3.78 -21.58 -4.56
CA LEU A 145 -4.67 -21.59 -3.39
C LEU A 145 -4.36 -22.75 -2.46
N GLN A 146 -4.47 -22.50 -1.15
CA GLN A 146 -4.44 -23.55 -0.14
C GLN A 146 -5.62 -24.53 -0.31
N GLU A 147 -5.40 -25.80 0.02
CA GLU A 147 -6.39 -26.86 -0.24
C GLU A 147 -7.68 -26.71 0.58
N ASN A 148 -7.59 -26.14 1.79
CA ASN A 148 -8.77 -25.79 2.58
C ASN A 148 -9.60 -24.68 1.92
N VAL A 149 -8.96 -23.71 1.25
CA VAL A 149 -9.65 -22.64 0.52
C VAL A 149 -10.36 -23.22 -0.70
N LYS A 150 -9.67 -24.05 -1.49
CA LYS A 150 -10.28 -24.68 -2.69
C LYS A 150 -11.55 -25.45 -2.33
N ARG A 151 -11.49 -26.23 -1.24
CA ARG A 151 -12.66 -26.98 -0.74
C ARG A 151 -13.79 -26.09 -0.22
N ALA A 152 -13.51 -24.87 0.19
CA ALA A 152 -14.52 -23.92 0.66
C ALA A 152 -15.20 -23.15 -0.47
N ILE A 153 -14.69 -23.21 -1.71
CA ILE A 153 -15.31 -22.53 -2.86
C ILE A 153 -16.69 -23.17 -3.12
N PRO A 154 -17.78 -22.38 -3.13
CA PRO A 154 -19.10 -22.89 -3.44
C PRO A 154 -19.14 -23.49 -4.86
N SER A 155 -19.75 -24.67 -5.00
CA SER A 155 -19.86 -25.38 -6.28
C SER A 155 -20.94 -24.82 -7.21
N SER A 156 -21.79 -23.92 -6.71
CA SER A 156 -22.86 -23.27 -7.45
C SER A 156 -23.08 -21.85 -6.94
N TRP A 157 -23.85 -21.07 -7.71
CA TRP A 157 -24.22 -19.73 -7.30
C TRP A 157 -25.31 -19.83 -6.23
N ASP A 158 -24.93 -19.64 -4.97
CA ASP A 158 -25.82 -19.52 -3.81
C ASP A 158 -25.40 -18.28 -2.99
N PRO A 159 -26.30 -17.30 -2.75
CA PRO A 159 -25.94 -16.06 -2.06
C PRO A 159 -25.33 -16.29 -0.67
N SER A 160 -25.91 -17.21 0.09
CA SER A 160 -25.52 -17.45 1.48
C SER A 160 -24.13 -18.07 1.56
N SER A 161 -23.85 -19.05 0.70
CA SER A 161 -22.54 -19.70 0.60
C SER A 161 -21.46 -18.73 0.09
N LEU A 162 -21.77 -17.88 -0.89
CA LEU A 162 -20.85 -16.84 -1.37
C LEU A 162 -20.57 -15.79 -0.30
N ALA A 163 -21.59 -15.33 0.42
CA ALA A 163 -21.44 -14.39 1.53
C ALA A 163 -20.56 -14.97 2.63
N SER A 164 -20.78 -16.23 3.03
CA SER A 164 -19.96 -16.94 4.00
C SER A 164 -18.51 -17.11 3.53
N PHE A 165 -18.28 -17.41 2.24
CA PHE A 165 -16.94 -17.48 1.68
C PHE A 165 -16.21 -16.13 1.78
N ILE A 166 -16.87 -15.04 1.40
CA ILE A 166 -16.32 -13.68 1.50
C ILE A 166 -16.09 -13.30 2.96
N GLU A 167 -16.97 -13.67 3.88
CA GLU A 167 -16.79 -13.40 5.29
C GLU A 167 -15.51 -14.05 5.84
N ASN A 168 -15.24 -15.30 5.42
CA ASN A 168 -14.11 -16.10 5.89
C ASN A 168 -12.78 -15.81 5.18
N PHE A 169 -12.80 -15.53 3.88
CA PHE A 169 -11.61 -15.40 3.02
C PHE A 169 -11.47 -14.02 2.38
N GLY A 170 -12.50 -13.19 2.44
CA GLY A 170 -12.48 -11.86 1.84
C GLY A 170 -12.69 -11.87 0.33
N THR A 171 -12.59 -10.69 -0.26
CA THR A 171 -12.77 -10.48 -1.70
C THR A 171 -11.46 -10.53 -2.49
N HIS A 172 -10.34 -10.22 -1.84
CA HIS A 172 -9.02 -10.08 -2.47
C HIS A 172 -7.91 -10.68 -1.59
N VAL A 173 -6.75 -10.94 -2.18
CA VAL A 173 -5.55 -11.46 -1.49
C VAL A 173 -4.48 -10.37 -1.46
N ILE A 174 -3.82 -10.21 -0.31
CA ILE A 174 -2.69 -9.27 -0.15
C ILE A 174 -1.45 -9.86 -0.82
N THR A 175 -0.99 -9.26 -1.91
CA THR A 175 0.21 -9.71 -2.64
C THR A 175 1.44 -8.86 -2.35
N SER A 176 1.25 -7.62 -1.90
CA SER A 176 2.32 -6.72 -1.48
C SER A 176 1.83 -5.73 -0.43
N VAL A 177 2.75 -5.26 0.40
CA VAL A 177 2.53 -4.20 1.39
C VAL A 177 3.71 -3.23 1.34
N THR A 178 3.42 -1.95 1.18
CA THR A 178 4.42 -0.88 1.36
C THR A 178 4.34 -0.38 2.80
N ILE A 179 5.46 -0.46 3.52
CA ILE A 179 5.63 0.01 4.89
C ILE A 179 6.26 1.40 4.84
N GLY A 180 5.72 2.32 5.63
CA GLY A 180 6.25 3.67 5.75
C GLY A 180 5.19 4.66 6.24
N GLY A 181 5.39 5.92 5.91
CA GLY A 181 4.48 7.01 6.24
C GLY A 181 3.94 7.71 5.00
N LYS A 182 2.84 8.43 5.18
CA LYS A 182 2.34 9.42 4.22
C LYS A 182 1.70 10.57 4.97
N ASP A 183 1.87 11.78 4.44
CA ASP A 183 1.08 12.95 4.83
C ASP A 183 0.35 13.46 3.59
N VAL A 184 -0.97 13.45 3.61
CA VAL A 184 -1.80 13.64 2.41
C VAL A 184 -2.97 14.55 2.70
N ILE A 185 -3.17 15.51 1.82
CA ILE A 185 -4.34 16.37 1.75
C ILE A 185 -5.31 15.78 0.73
N TYR A 186 -6.56 15.59 1.16
CA TYR A 186 -7.67 15.21 0.29
C TYR A 186 -8.68 16.35 0.22
N VAL A 187 -9.04 16.75 -0.99
CA VAL A 187 -10.03 17.81 -1.23
C VAL A 187 -11.22 17.23 -1.99
N LYS A 188 -12.42 17.41 -1.44
CA LYS A 188 -13.69 17.04 -2.07
C LYS A 188 -14.50 18.29 -2.37
N GLN A 189 -14.82 18.50 -3.64
CA GLN A 189 -15.68 19.60 -4.08
C GLN A 189 -17.09 19.09 -4.34
N HIS A 190 -18.08 19.64 -3.63
CA HIS A 190 -19.49 19.32 -3.84
C HIS A 190 -20.03 19.90 -5.17
N HIS A 191 -21.00 19.23 -5.80
CA HIS A 191 -21.58 19.62 -7.10
C HIS A 191 -22.11 21.06 -7.13
N SER A 192 -22.62 21.57 -5.99
CA SER A 192 -23.15 22.93 -5.87
C SER A 192 -22.08 24.02 -5.69
N SER A 193 -20.80 23.65 -5.58
CA SER A 193 -19.72 24.63 -5.39
C SER A 193 -19.59 25.54 -6.61
N PRO A 194 -19.55 26.88 -6.43
CA PRO A 194 -19.40 27.82 -7.55
C PRO A 194 -17.97 27.83 -8.11
N LEU A 195 -16.98 27.32 -7.35
CA LEU A 195 -15.58 27.36 -7.74
C LEU A 195 -15.33 26.57 -9.02
N SER A 196 -14.53 27.15 -9.90
CA SER A 196 -14.03 26.53 -11.12
C SER A 196 -12.96 25.48 -10.84
N THR A 197 -12.70 24.62 -11.82
CA THR A 197 -11.60 23.64 -11.77
C THR A 197 -10.25 24.33 -11.54
N MET A 198 -10.04 25.53 -12.11
CA MET A 198 -8.79 26.28 -11.96
C MET A 198 -8.61 26.81 -10.53
N GLU A 199 -9.67 27.35 -9.93
CA GLU A 199 -9.63 27.82 -8.53
C GLU A 199 -9.34 26.67 -7.57
N ILE A 200 -9.97 25.50 -7.76
CA ILE A 200 -9.67 24.30 -6.96
C ILE A 200 -8.23 23.82 -7.18
N LYS A 201 -7.75 23.83 -8.42
CA LYS A 201 -6.38 23.44 -8.74
C LYS A 201 -5.37 24.32 -8.00
N ASN A 202 -5.55 25.64 -8.09
CA ASN A 202 -4.68 26.61 -7.41
C ASN A 202 -4.75 26.42 -5.90
N TYR A 203 -5.95 26.28 -5.34
CA TYR A 203 -6.16 26.03 -3.92
C TYR A 203 -5.40 24.79 -3.42
N VAL A 204 -5.55 23.65 -4.10
CA VAL A 204 -4.86 22.39 -3.76
C VAL A 204 -3.35 22.53 -3.85
N GLN A 205 -2.85 23.22 -4.88
CA GLN A 205 -1.43 23.47 -5.08
C GLN A 205 -0.86 24.36 -3.97
N ASP A 206 -1.54 25.43 -3.60
CA ASP A 206 -1.11 26.38 -2.57
C ASP A 206 -1.04 25.71 -1.20
N ILE A 207 -2.08 24.98 -0.79
CA ILE A 207 -2.07 24.26 0.50
C ILE A 207 -1.05 23.12 0.51
N GLY A 208 -0.83 22.47 -0.64
CA GLY A 208 0.19 21.43 -0.78
C GLY A 208 1.60 22.01 -0.63
N TYR A 209 1.89 23.16 -1.24
CA TYR A 209 3.17 23.84 -1.05
C TYR A 209 3.36 24.25 0.41
N GLN A 210 2.37 24.90 1.01
CA GLN A 210 2.46 25.30 2.41
C GLN A 210 2.71 24.12 3.36
N ARG A 211 2.12 22.95 3.08
CA ARG A 211 2.29 21.77 3.93
C ARG A 211 3.59 21.02 3.69
N PHE A 212 4.07 20.96 2.45
CA PHE A 212 5.17 20.05 2.07
C PHE A 212 6.49 20.75 1.70
N TYR A 213 6.55 22.09 1.66
CA TYR A 213 7.75 22.86 1.30
C TYR A 213 9.00 22.44 2.09
N ASP A 214 8.89 22.40 3.42
CA ASP A 214 10.02 22.02 4.28
C ASP A 214 10.41 20.55 4.09
N THR A 215 9.44 19.65 3.95
CA THR A 215 9.67 18.21 3.78
C THR A 215 10.44 17.89 2.49
N GLU A 216 10.18 18.61 1.40
CA GLU A 216 10.95 18.51 0.15
C GLU A 216 12.41 18.98 0.34
N SER A 217 12.64 20.02 1.14
CA SER A 217 13.99 20.53 1.44
C SER A 217 14.82 19.59 2.34
N TYR A 218 14.18 18.95 3.32
CA TYR A 218 14.85 18.00 4.22
C TYR A 218 15.12 16.66 3.55
N THR A 219 14.21 16.17 2.70
CA THR A 219 14.41 14.88 2.00
C THR A 219 15.46 14.98 0.91
N SER A 220 15.57 16.12 0.19
CA SER A 220 16.67 16.34 -0.76
C SER A 220 18.03 16.37 -0.07
N SER A 221 18.16 17.01 1.09
CA SER A 221 19.40 17.02 1.88
C SER A 221 19.70 15.68 2.58
N ALA A 222 18.67 14.93 3.00
CA ALA A 222 18.82 13.59 3.54
C ALA A 222 19.23 12.59 2.45
N LEU A 223 18.60 12.62 1.26
CA LEU A 223 18.96 11.80 0.09
C LEU A 223 20.42 12.01 -0.35
N LEU A 224 20.90 13.26 -0.33
CA LEU A 224 22.32 13.56 -0.59
C LEU A 224 23.23 12.89 0.45
N LYS A 225 22.90 12.97 1.75
CA LYS A 225 23.63 12.25 2.80
C LYS A 225 23.51 10.72 2.69
N PHE A 226 22.38 10.21 2.20
CA PHE A 226 22.15 8.77 1.97
C PHE A 226 23.03 8.23 0.83
N MET A 227 23.23 9.00 -0.25
CA MET A 227 24.13 8.62 -1.35
C MET A 227 25.61 8.68 -0.94
N ASP A 228 26.01 9.67 -0.14
CA ASP A 228 27.38 9.77 0.37
C ASP A 228 27.76 8.59 1.29
N LYS A 229 26.82 8.15 2.14
CA LYS A 229 27.06 7.05 3.08
C LYS A 229 27.12 5.67 2.40
N ALA A 230 26.30 5.46 1.36
CA ALA A 230 26.39 4.26 0.52
C ALA A 230 27.74 4.16 -0.20
N SER A 231 28.25 5.31 -0.68
CA SER A 231 29.56 5.43 -1.34
C SER A 231 30.73 5.18 -0.38
N ALA A 232 30.61 5.58 0.88
CA ALA A 232 31.66 5.35 1.89
C ALA A 232 31.74 3.88 2.35
N SER A 233 30.62 3.15 2.33
CA SER A 233 30.57 1.75 2.77
C SER A 233 31.18 0.75 1.79
N SER A 234 31.28 1.11 0.51
CA SER A 234 31.84 0.26 -0.54
C SER A 234 33.38 0.29 -0.63
N PHE A 235 34.06 1.20 0.08
CA PHE A 235 35.54 1.30 0.05
C PHE A 235 36.26 0.55 1.19
N PHE A 236 35.57 -0.01 2.17
CA PHE A 236 36.21 -0.65 3.34
C PHE A 236 36.27 -2.19 3.33
N SER A 237 35.92 -2.85 2.22
CA SER A 237 35.95 -4.34 2.13
C SER A 237 36.94 -4.90 1.11
N GLN A 238 38.08 -4.24 0.91
CA GLN A 238 39.24 -4.87 0.27
C GLN A 238 40.52 -4.44 1.00
N ASN A 239 40.95 -5.26 1.97
CA ASN A 239 42.36 -5.57 2.22
C ASN A 239 42.47 -6.49 3.44
N SER A 240 42.59 -7.79 3.18
CA SER A 240 43.24 -8.73 4.10
C SER A 240 44.34 -9.47 3.31
N PRO A 241 45.59 -9.49 3.79
CA PRO A 241 46.75 -9.94 3.03
C PRO A 241 46.84 -11.47 3.03
N SER A 242 47.17 -12.04 1.86
CA SER A 242 47.56 -13.43 1.70
C SER A 242 48.99 -13.63 2.20
N THR A 243 49.17 -14.40 3.28
CA THR A 243 50.47 -14.97 3.66
C THR A 243 50.47 -16.46 3.35
N SER A 244 51.32 -16.85 2.42
CA SER A 244 51.97 -18.17 2.35
C SER A 244 53.19 -18.19 3.25
#